data_AF-A0A537RUS3-F1
#
_entry.id   AF-A0A537RUS3-F1
#
_cell.length_a   1.000
_cell.length_b   1.000
_cell.length_c   1.000
_cell.angle_alpha   90.00
_cell.angle_beta   90.00
_cell.angle_gamma   90.00
#
_symmetry.space_group_name_H-M   'P 1'
#
loop_
_entity.id
_entity.type
_entity.pdbx_description
1 polymer ?
#
loop_
_entity_poly.entity_id
_entity_poly.type
_entity_poly.pdbx_seq_one_letter_code
_entity_poly.pdbx_strand_id
1 'polypeptide(L)'
;MARVPLVQEQDHPELADMIEKFRAGRRGKLINIYRLLLNAPPLAESWFNHSNTVRWKTMLPGRLREIVIIRVGHLTKSQYVLRQHVPSLAVADGLSLEECDALSDWRASRFFTASERAALCYADTMTLEIAVPDAVFA
;
A
#
# COMPACT_ATOMS: atom_id res chain seq x y z
N MET A 1 17.73 3.11 -7.81
CA MET A 1 17.31 2.18 -8.89
C MET A 1 17.01 0.81 -8.29
N ALA A 2 16.23 -0.03 -8.97
CA ALA A 2 15.95 -1.39 -8.49
C ALA A 2 17.25 -2.21 -8.44
N ARG A 3 17.46 -2.98 -7.37
CA ARG A 3 18.65 -3.84 -7.19
C ARG A 3 18.45 -5.25 -7.76
N VAL A 4 17.20 -5.67 -7.89
CA VAL A 4 16.80 -6.91 -8.56
C VAL A 4 16.18 -6.51 -9.90
N PRO A 5 16.45 -7.25 -11.00
CA PRO A 5 15.88 -6.96 -12.31
C PRO A 5 14.36 -6.85 -12.25
N LEU A 6 13.80 -5.88 -12.97
CA LEU A 6 12.36 -5.84 -13.21
C LEU A 6 12.07 -6.66 -14.45
N VAL A 7 11.33 -7.76 -14.28
CA VAL A 7 10.92 -8.65 -15.38
C VAL A 7 10.26 -7.82 -16.49
N GLN A 8 10.68 -8.07 -17.72
CA GLN A 8 10.04 -7.55 -18.92
C GLN A 8 9.14 -8.64 -19.50
N GLU A 9 7.94 -8.28 -19.91
CA GLU A 9 6.90 -9.25 -20.25
C GLU A 9 7.22 -9.98 -21.55
N GLN A 10 7.81 -9.26 -22.52
CA GLN A 10 8.17 -9.83 -23.82
C GLN A 10 9.24 -10.91 -23.73
N ASP A 11 10.03 -10.92 -22.65
CA ASP A 11 11.10 -11.90 -22.44
C ASP A 11 10.58 -13.19 -21.77
N HIS A 12 9.32 -13.19 -21.30
CA HIS A 12 8.73 -14.25 -20.48
C HIS A 12 7.31 -14.63 -20.94
N PRO A 13 7.14 -15.16 -22.16
CA PRO A 13 5.83 -15.58 -22.67
C PRO A 13 5.15 -16.65 -21.80
N GLU A 14 5.91 -17.45 -21.06
CA GLU A 14 5.41 -18.44 -20.12
C GLU A 14 4.67 -17.83 -18.91
N LEU A 15 4.86 -16.54 -18.64
CA LEU A 15 4.21 -15.82 -17.54
C LEU A 15 2.99 -15.02 -18.00
N ALA A 16 2.60 -15.09 -19.27
CA ALA A 16 1.58 -14.23 -19.87
C ALA A 16 0.25 -14.23 -19.09
N ASP A 17 -0.29 -15.39 -18.77
CA ASP A 17 -1.57 -15.50 -18.02
C ASP A 17 -1.49 -14.85 -16.63
N MET A 18 -0.36 -15.03 -15.94
CA MET A 18 -0.13 -14.44 -14.61
C MET A 18 0.02 -12.91 -14.71
N ILE A 19 0.74 -12.44 -15.71
CA ILE A 19 0.91 -11.00 -15.98
C ILE A 19 -0.44 -10.35 -16.29
N GLU A 20 -1.27 -10.97 -17.12
CA GLU A 20 -2.62 -10.48 -17.43
C GLU A 20 -3.49 -10.44 -16.17
N LYS A 21 -3.46 -11.50 -15.35
CA LYS A 21 -4.11 -11.51 -14.04
C LYS A 21 -3.63 -10.36 -13.14
N PHE A 22 -2.33 -10.01 -13.17
CA PHE A 22 -1.79 -8.93 -12.34
C PHE A 22 -2.17 -7.53 -12.83
N ARG A 23 -2.28 -7.36 -14.15
CA ARG A 23 -2.76 -6.13 -14.81
C ARG A 23 -4.24 -5.89 -14.51
N ALA A 24 -5.05 -6.95 -14.41
CA ALA A 24 -6.45 -6.87 -14.03
C ALA A 24 -6.60 -6.19 -12.65
N GLY A 25 -7.31 -5.06 -12.62
CA GLY A 25 -7.50 -4.21 -11.43
C GLY A 25 -6.48 -3.07 -11.26
N ARG A 26 -5.50 -2.90 -12.17
CA ARG A 26 -4.47 -1.82 -12.10
C ARG A 26 -4.44 -0.94 -13.34
N ARG A 27 -5.62 -0.61 -13.87
CA ARG A 27 -5.78 0.15 -15.13
C ARG A 27 -4.97 -0.48 -16.28
N GLY A 28 -4.91 -1.82 -16.29
CA GLY A 28 -4.19 -2.60 -17.29
C GLY A 28 -2.66 -2.56 -17.17
N LYS A 29 -2.07 -2.02 -16.09
CA LYS A 29 -0.61 -1.88 -15.95
C LYS A 29 0.00 -2.93 -15.03
N LEU A 30 1.10 -3.56 -15.49
CA LEU A 30 1.98 -4.35 -14.64
C LEU A 30 2.97 -3.42 -13.94
N ILE A 31 2.63 -3.00 -12.72
CA ILE A 31 3.45 -2.08 -11.94
C ILE A 31 4.73 -2.75 -11.41
N ASN A 32 5.74 -1.93 -11.10
CA ASN A 32 7.10 -2.40 -10.80
C ASN A 32 7.18 -3.42 -9.65
N ILE A 33 6.30 -3.36 -8.64
CA ILE A 33 6.29 -4.37 -7.57
C ILE A 33 6.01 -5.78 -8.11
N TYR A 34 5.13 -5.94 -9.10
CA TYR A 34 4.88 -7.26 -9.68
C TYR A 34 6.00 -7.67 -10.64
N ARG A 35 6.56 -6.74 -11.40
CA ARG A 35 7.75 -7.00 -12.22
C ARG A 35 8.95 -7.46 -11.39
N LEU A 36 9.08 -6.92 -10.18
CA LEU A 36 10.06 -7.36 -9.20
C LEU A 36 9.74 -8.77 -8.68
N LEU A 37 8.51 -9.00 -8.23
CA LEU A 37 8.10 -10.28 -7.64
C LEU A 37 8.12 -11.44 -8.64
N LEU A 38 7.92 -11.18 -9.95
CA LEU A 38 7.96 -12.19 -11.00
C LEU A 38 9.33 -12.86 -11.17
N ASN A 39 10.40 -12.37 -10.54
CA ASN A 39 11.63 -13.15 -10.38
C ASN A 39 11.41 -14.44 -9.55
N ALA A 40 10.29 -14.56 -8.82
CA ALA A 40 9.83 -15.75 -8.13
C ALA A 40 8.30 -15.92 -8.30
N PRO A 41 7.84 -16.46 -9.45
CA PRO A 41 6.42 -16.46 -9.83
C PRO A 41 5.45 -17.04 -8.77
N PRO A 42 5.76 -18.17 -8.09
CA PRO A 42 4.86 -18.68 -7.04
C PRO A 42 4.66 -17.70 -5.87
N LEU A 43 5.71 -16.94 -5.50
CA LEU A 43 5.62 -15.91 -4.47
C LEU A 43 4.83 -14.69 -4.97
N ALA A 44 5.02 -14.31 -6.24
CA ALA A 44 4.27 -13.22 -6.86
C ALA A 44 2.77 -13.48 -6.81
N GLU A 45 2.33 -14.69 -7.16
CA GLU A 45 0.92 -15.06 -7.12
C GLU A 45 0.36 -15.08 -5.70
N SER A 46 1.06 -15.70 -4.75
CA SER A 46 0.63 -15.72 -3.34
C SER A 46 0.50 -14.30 -2.78
N TRP A 47 1.50 -13.44 -3.02
CA TRP A 47 1.48 -12.04 -2.64
C TRP A 47 0.31 -11.27 -3.27
N PHE A 48 0.08 -11.46 -4.58
CA PHE A 48 -1.03 -10.83 -5.29
C PHE A 48 -2.37 -11.19 -4.67
N ASN A 49 -2.63 -12.48 -4.44
CA ASN A 49 -3.89 -12.97 -3.89
C ASN A 49 -4.10 -12.49 -2.45
N HIS A 50 -3.06 -12.53 -1.61
CA HIS A 50 -3.12 -12.04 -0.24
C HIS A 50 -3.42 -10.53 -0.20
N SER A 51 -2.63 -9.73 -0.94
CA SER A 51 -2.79 -8.27 -0.97
C SER A 51 -4.16 -7.84 -1.47
N ASN A 52 -4.70 -8.50 -2.50
CA ASN A 52 -6.04 -8.19 -3.01
C ASN A 52 -7.14 -8.60 -2.01
N THR A 53 -6.97 -9.71 -1.30
CA THR A 53 -7.92 -10.11 -0.24
C THR A 53 -7.93 -9.09 0.88
N VAL A 54 -6.76 -8.67 1.39
CA VAL A 54 -6.65 -7.62 2.41
C VAL A 54 -7.31 -6.32 1.95
N ARG A 55 -7.13 -5.94 0.68
CA ARG A 55 -7.66 -4.68 0.13
C ARG A 55 -9.16 -4.71 -0.11
N TRP A 56 -9.69 -5.77 -0.72
CA TRP A 56 -11.03 -5.74 -1.31
C TRP A 56 -12.01 -6.70 -0.65
N LYS A 57 -11.54 -7.59 0.23
CA LYS A 57 -12.35 -8.61 0.91
C LYS A 57 -12.30 -8.47 2.44
N THR A 58 -11.95 -7.29 2.94
CA THR A 58 -12.01 -6.94 4.37
C THR A 58 -12.94 -5.75 4.56
N MET A 59 -13.21 -5.39 5.82
CA MET A 59 -14.19 -4.35 6.17
C MET A 59 -13.60 -2.93 6.19
N LEU A 60 -12.30 -2.75 5.92
CA LEU A 60 -11.66 -1.44 6.02
C LEU A 60 -12.05 -0.53 4.84
N PRO A 61 -12.62 0.67 5.11
CA PRO A 61 -12.90 1.65 4.07
C PRO A 61 -11.64 2.01 3.27
N GLY A 62 -11.79 2.33 1.98
CA GLY A 62 -10.68 2.73 1.10
C GLY A 62 -9.85 3.86 1.67
N ARG A 63 -10.50 4.94 2.10
CA ARG A 63 -9.84 6.08 2.76
C ARG A 63 -8.94 5.66 3.93
N LEU A 64 -9.46 4.84 4.84
CA LEU A 64 -8.72 4.42 6.02
C LEU A 64 -7.53 3.51 5.64
N ARG A 65 -7.68 2.67 4.62
CA ARG A 65 -6.57 1.86 4.07
C ARG A 65 -5.45 2.75 3.53
N GLU A 66 -5.79 3.76 2.74
CA GLU A 66 -4.78 4.66 2.16
C GLU A 66 -4.09 5.53 3.23
N ILE A 67 -4.82 6.01 4.24
CA ILE A 67 -4.24 6.70 5.42
C ILE A 67 -3.14 5.84 6.07
N VAL A 68 -3.45 4.58 6.39
CA VAL A 68 -2.50 3.68 7.05
C VAL A 68 -1.33 3.33 6.11
N ILE A 69 -1.59 3.06 4.83
CA ILE A 69 -0.54 2.74 3.85
C ILE A 69 0.45 3.89 3.69
N ILE A 70 -0.05 5.11 3.53
CA ILE A 70 0.79 6.30 3.36
C ILE A 70 1.56 6.58 4.64
N ARG A 71 0.93 6.45 5.81
CA ARG A 71 1.62 6.62 7.10
C ARG A 71 2.78 5.64 7.26
N VAL A 72 2.54 4.35 7.02
CA VAL A 72 3.60 3.32 7.05
C VAL A 72 4.68 3.62 5.99
N GLY A 73 4.28 4.13 4.83
CA GLY A 73 5.21 4.63 3.80
C GLY A 73 6.16 5.70 4.32
N HIS A 74 5.67 6.67 5.10
CA HIS A 74 6.50 7.68 5.76
C HIS A 74 7.41 7.06 6.84
N LEU A 75 6.87 6.24 7.74
CA LEU A 75 7.63 5.60 8.82
C LEU A 75 8.79 4.73 8.30
N THR A 76 8.53 4.00 7.22
CA THR A 76 9.51 3.09 6.58
C THR A 76 10.37 3.80 5.52
N LYS A 77 10.18 5.11 5.31
CA LYS A 77 10.87 5.91 4.29
C LYS A 77 10.72 5.35 2.87
N SER A 78 9.59 4.68 2.59
CA SER A 78 9.31 4.02 1.32
C SER A 78 8.76 5.00 0.27
N GLN A 79 9.69 5.66 -0.44
CA GLN A 79 9.35 6.57 -1.54
C GLN A 79 8.54 5.89 -2.66
N TYR A 80 8.73 4.59 -2.87
CA TYR A 80 7.96 3.83 -3.85
C TYR A 80 6.48 3.76 -3.48
N VAL A 81 6.17 3.46 -2.21
CA VAL A 81 4.78 3.39 -1.71
C VAL A 81 4.12 4.76 -1.83
N LEU A 82 4.79 5.82 -1.37
CA LEU A 82 4.24 7.18 -1.43
C LEU A 82 3.89 7.60 -2.86
N ARG A 83 4.80 7.36 -3.82
CA ARG A 83 4.56 7.68 -5.24
C ARG A 83 3.44 6.83 -5.88
N GLN A 84 3.28 5.59 -5.44
CA GLN A 84 2.25 4.69 -5.97
C GLN A 84 0.85 5.04 -5.44
N HIS A 85 0.77 5.48 -4.19
CA HIS A 85 -0.50 5.68 -3.48
C HIS A 85 -1.02 7.12 -3.54
N VAL A 86 -0.18 8.11 -3.21
CA VAL A 86 -0.63 9.51 -3.03
C VAL A 86 -1.28 10.11 -4.29
N PRO A 87 -0.65 10.09 -5.50
CA PRO A 87 -1.16 10.92 -6.60
C PRO A 87 -2.47 10.42 -7.22
N SER A 88 -2.88 9.16 -6.99
CA SER A 88 -3.99 8.58 -7.73
C SER A 88 -4.87 7.59 -6.98
N LEU A 89 -4.36 6.89 -5.95
CA LEU A 89 -5.17 5.96 -5.16
C LEU A 89 -5.81 6.69 -3.98
N ALA A 90 -5.00 7.44 -3.23
CA ALA A 90 -5.47 8.21 -2.08
C ALA A 90 -6.59 9.20 -2.46
N VAL A 91 -6.40 9.92 -3.57
CA VAL A 91 -7.39 10.87 -4.11
C VAL A 91 -8.67 10.16 -4.56
N ALA A 92 -8.55 9.00 -5.20
CA ALA A 92 -9.72 8.21 -5.62
C ALA A 92 -10.52 7.66 -4.42
N ASP A 93 -9.84 7.40 -3.30
CA ASP A 93 -10.43 7.00 -2.03
C ASP A 93 -10.78 8.19 -1.11
N GLY A 94 -10.73 9.42 -1.64
CA GLY A 94 -11.27 10.61 -0.99
C GLY A 94 -10.31 11.39 -0.10
N LEU A 95 -8.99 11.15 -0.16
CA LEU A 95 -7.99 12.02 0.46
C LEU A 95 -7.63 13.21 -0.43
N SER A 96 -7.41 14.39 0.16
CA SER A 96 -6.72 15.48 -0.53
C SER A 96 -5.20 15.28 -0.51
N LEU A 97 -4.47 16.03 -1.34
CA LEU A 97 -3.00 15.99 -1.32
C LEU A 97 -2.45 16.59 -0.03
N GLU A 98 -3.09 17.63 0.50
CA GLU A 98 -2.75 18.25 1.78
C GLU A 98 -2.94 17.27 2.95
N GLU A 99 -4.00 16.45 2.91
CA GLU A 99 -4.19 15.37 3.86
C GLU A 99 -3.08 14.32 3.74
N CYS A 100 -2.69 13.95 2.51
CA CYS A 100 -1.59 13.01 2.27
C CYS A 100 -0.26 13.54 2.83
N ASP A 101 0.07 14.81 2.59
CA ASP A 101 1.30 15.43 3.09
C ASP A 101 1.31 15.50 4.62
N ALA A 102 0.16 15.81 5.22
CA ALA A 102 -0.03 15.85 6.66
C ALA A 102 0.21 14.50 7.35
N LEU A 103 0.16 13.36 6.64
CA LEU A 103 0.44 12.03 7.22
C LEU A 103 1.90 11.85 7.64
N SER A 104 2.81 12.70 7.16
CA SER A 104 4.21 12.72 7.63
C SER A 104 4.32 13.12 9.11
N ASP A 105 3.46 14.03 9.57
CA ASP A 105 3.30 14.44 10.97
C ASP A 105 1.81 14.63 11.31
N TRP A 106 1.09 13.52 11.33
CA TRP A 106 -0.37 13.54 11.47
C TRP A 106 -0.84 14.09 12.82
N ARG A 107 0.01 14.07 13.86
CA ARG A 107 -0.34 14.54 15.21
C ARG A 107 -0.55 16.05 15.27
N ALA A 108 0.18 16.80 14.44
CA ALA A 108 0.04 18.24 14.31
C ALA A 108 -1.18 18.65 13.45
N SER A 109 -1.74 17.72 12.68
CA SER A 109 -2.84 17.97 11.75
C SER A 109 -4.22 17.92 12.41
N ARG A 110 -5.15 18.70 11.85
CA ARG A 110 -6.58 18.68 12.20
C ARG A 110 -7.45 17.95 11.16
N PHE A 111 -6.86 17.42 10.10
CA PHE A 111 -7.61 16.79 9.01
C PHE A 111 -8.26 15.46 9.40
N PHE A 112 -7.69 14.75 10.37
CA PHE A 112 -8.09 13.37 10.68
C PHE A 112 -9.10 13.31 11.81
N THR A 113 -10.16 12.56 11.59
CA THR A 113 -11.19 12.23 12.57
C THR A 113 -10.64 11.41 13.73
N ALA A 114 -11.42 11.26 14.81
CA ALA A 114 -11.02 10.47 15.97
C ALA A 114 -10.70 9.00 15.59
N SER A 115 -11.50 8.38 14.72
CA SER A 115 -11.29 7.00 14.28
C SER A 115 -10.04 6.85 13.38
N GLU A 116 -9.79 7.81 12.49
CA GLU A 116 -8.57 7.83 11.67
C GLU A 116 -7.32 8.03 12.54
N ARG A 117 -7.40 8.89 13.56
CA ARG A 117 -6.30 9.09 14.53
C ARG A 117 -6.03 7.84 15.37
N ALA A 118 -7.07 7.09 15.74
CA ALA A 118 -6.90 5.80 16.42
C ALA A 118 -6.17 4.79 15.52
N ALA A 119 -6.57 4.67 14.24
CA ALA A 119 -5.89 3.81 13.28
C ALA A 119 -4.44 4.24 13.01
N LEU A 120 -4.16 5.54 12.97
CA LEU A 120 -2.80 6.08 12.84
C LEU A 120 -1.94 5.78 14.06
N CYS A 121 -2.51 5.89 15.28
CA CYS A 121 -1.84 5.50 16.51
C CYS A 121 -1.48 4.01 16.50
N TYR A 122 -2.43 3.16 16.09
CA TYR A 122 -2.20 1.72 15.92
C TYR A 122 -1.11 1.44 14.90
N ALA A 123 -1.15 2.09 13.73
CA ALA A 123 -0.16 1.91 12.67
C ALA A 123 1.25 2.35 13.10
N ASP A 124 1.38 3.49 13.81
CA ASP A 124 2.64 3.96 14.36
C ASP A 124 3.21 2.93 15.36
N THR A 125 2.39 2.48 16.31
CA THR A 125 2.81 1.56 17.37
C THR A 125 3.21 0.20 16.80
N MET A 126 2.37 -0.38 15.93
CA MET A 126 2.66 -1.66 15.27
C MET A 126 3.93 -1.60 14.41
N THR A 127 4.23 -0.46 13.79
CA THR A 127 5.39 -0.32 12.91
C THR A 127 6.68 -0.05 13.68
N LEU A 128 6.63 0.76 14.74
CA LEU A 128 7.82 1.24 15.46
C LEU A 128 8.14 0.41 16.70
N GLU A 129 7.10 -0.08 17.39
CA GLU A 129 7.23 -0.77 18.69
C GLU A 129 6.87 -2.25 18.59
N ILE A 130 6.15 -2.67 17.53
CA ILE A 130 5.70 -4.04 17.23
C ILE A 130 4.62 -4.53 18.20
N ALA A 131 4.81 -4.35 19.51
CA ALA A 131 3.83 -4.66 20.52
C ALA A 131 2.87 -3.48 20.73
N VAL A 132 1.60 -3.65 20.36
CA VAL A 132 0.57 -2.64 20.57
C VAL A 132 -0.05 -2.80 21.96
N PRO A 133 0.02 -1.81 22.87
CA PRO A 133 -0.55 -1.91 24.20
C PRO A 133 -2.08 -1.76 24.17
N ASP A 134 -2.77 -2.35 25.15
CA ASP A 134 -4.24 -2.34 25.25
C ASP A 134 -4.85 -0.94 25.22
N ALA A 135 -4.15 0.07 25.74
CA ALA A 135 -4.59 1.46 25.72
C ALA A 135 -4.83 2.03 24.31
N VAL A 136 -4.23 1.44 23.27
CA VAL A 136 -4.46 1.84 21.86
C VAL A 136 -5.78 1.26 21.31
N PHE A 137 -6.33 0.21 21.96
CA PHE A 137 -7.61 -0.40 21.60
C PHE A 137 -8.81 0.16 22.38
N ALA A 138 -8.56 0.96 23.43
CA ALA A 138 -9.56 1.49 24.34
C ALA A 138 -10.39 2.64 23.77
#